data_AF-A0A382KPC6-F1
#
_entry.id   AF-A0A382KPC6-F1
#
_cell.length_a   1.000
_cell.length_b   1.000
_cell.length_c   1.000
_cell.angle_alpha   90.00
_cell.angle_beta   90.00
_cell.angle_gamma   90.00
#
_symmetry.space_group_name_H-M   'P 1'
#
loop_
_entity.id
_entity.type
_entity.pdbx_description
1 polymer ?
#
loop_
_entity_poly.entity_id
_entity_poly.type
_entity_poly.pdbx_seq_one_letter_code
_entity_poly.pdbx_strand_id
1 'polypeptide(L)' 'MAGKFDTAREIWMPLAEAGDAEAQAWIGSLYANGDGVEIDDSVAFAWYVKSAEGGNVQAQSNVGAAYAMGSGGKQ' A
#
# COMPACT_ATOMS: atom_id res chain seq x y z
N MET A 1 -16.60 18.86 -4.38
CA MET A 1 -17.32 17.61 -4.08
C MET A 1 -16.28 16.68 -3.48
N ALA A 2 -16.32 16.43 -2.17
CA ALA A 2 -15.48 15.39 -1.60
C ALA A 2 -15.96 14.06 -2.16
N GLY A 3 -15.19 13.46 -3.06
CA GLY A 3 -15.43 12.09 -3.50
C GLY A 3 -15.28 11.16 -2.30
N LYS A 4 -15.95 10.00 -2.33
CA LYS A 4 -15.87 9.00 -1.24
C LYS A 4 -14.42 8.64 -0.84
N PHE A 5 -13.47 8.86 -1.74
CA PHE A 5 -12.04 8.62 -1.55
C PHE A 5 -11.31 9.73 -0.80
N ASP A 6 -11.73 11.00 -0.94
CA ASP A 6 -11.12 12.13 -0.22
C ASP A 6 -11.34 11.97 1.29
N THR A 7 -12.57 11.64 1.68
CA THR A 7 -12.93 11.39 3.09
C THR A 7 -12.26 10.15 3.65
N ALA A 8 -12.10 9.09 2.84
CA ALA A 8 -11.38 7.91 3.26
C ALA A 8 -9.90 8.25 3.51
N ARG A 9 -9.26 9.00 2.60
CA ARG A 9 -7.85 9.39 2.75
C ARG A 9 -7.60 10.23 4.00
N GLU A 10 -8.50 11.15 4.34
CA GLU A 10 -8.41 11.94 5.58
C GLU A 10 -8.44 11.09 6.85
N ILE A 11 -9.15 9.96 6.85
CA ILE A 11 -9.26 9.05 8.01
C ILE A 11 -8.10 8.05 8.05
N TRP A 12 -7.77 7.45 6.91
CA TRP A 12 -6.79 6.37 6.83
C TRP A 12 -5.34 6.88 6.82
N MET A 13 -5.07 8.08 6.30
CA MET A 13 -3.70 8.61 6.25
C MET A 13 -3.08 8.80 7.65
N PRO A 14 -3.75 9.43 8.63
CA PRO A 14 -3.19 9.54 9.99
C PRO A 14 -3.00 8.18 10.67
N LEU A 15 -3.90 7.22 10.43
CA LEU A 15 -3.77 5.86 10.96
C LEU A 15 -2.56 5.15 10.37
N ALA A 16 -2.35 5.28 9.05
CA ALA A 16 -1.21 4.69 8.37
C ALA A 16 0.12 5.29 8.86
N GLU A 17 0.14 6.60 9.11
CA GLU A 17 1.29 7.30 9.72
C GLU A 17 1.51 6.89 11.18
N ALA A 18 0.45 6.56 11.92
CA ALA A 18 0.52 6.04 13.29
C ALA A 18 0.97 4.56 13.38
N GLY A 19 1.16 3.90 12.24
CA GLY A 19 1.64 2.51 12.18
C GLY A 19 0.55 1.45 12.04
N ASP A 20 -0.70 1.85 11.78
CA ASP A 20 -1.78 0.89 11.55
C ASP A 20 -1.56 0.13 10.24
N ALA A 21 -1.39 -1.19 10.35
CA ALA A 21 -1.00 -2.02 9.23
C ALA A 21 -2.12 -2.16 8.18
N GLU A 22 -3.40 -2.11 8.57
CA GLU A 22 -4.53 -2.13 7.63
C GLU A 22 -4.62 -0.82 6.86
N ALA A 23 -4.44 0.31 7.54
CA ALA A 23 -4.40 1.63 6.94
C ALA A 23 -3.25 1.75 5.92
N GLN A 24 -2.07 1.25 6.28
CA GLN A 24 -0.92 1.22 5.37
C GLN A 24 -1.19 0.35 4.13
N ALA A 25 -1.81 -0.82 4.28
CA ALA A 25 -2.21 -1.65 3.14
C ALA A 25 -3.23 -0.93 2.24
N TRP A 26 -4.20 -0.24 2.84
CA TRP A 26 -5.20 0.51 2.10
C TRP A 26 -4.58 1.66 1.30
N ILE A 27 -3.70 2.48 1.92
CA ILE A 27 -2.99 3.54 1.21
C ILE A 27 -2.13 2.96 0.08
N GLY A 28 -1.44 1.85 0.32
CA GLY A 28 -0.69 1.14 -0.72
C GLY A 28 -1.57 0.74 -1.91
N SER A 29 -2.79 0.26 -1.65
CA SER A 29 -3.74 -0.12 -2.70
C SER A 29 -4.25 1.07 -3.53
N LEU A 30 -4.42 2.25 -2.92
CA LEU A 30 -4.81 3.44 -3.67
C LEU A 30 -3.76 3.81 -4.73
N TYR A 31 -2.49 3.81 -4.34
CA TYR A 31 -1.39 4.12 -5.25
C TYR A 31 -1.16 3.03 -6.30
N ALA A 32 -1.47 1.76 -5.99
CA ALA A 32 -1.38 0.68 -6.97
C ALA A 32 -2.51 0.74 -8.02
N ASN A 33 -3.73 1.11 -7.60
CA ASN A 33 -4.91 1.11 -8.46
C ASN A 33 -5.20 2.46 -9.13
N GLY A 34 -4.63 3.55 -8.61
CA GLY A 34 -4.94 4.91 -9.06
C GLY A 34 -6.29 5.43 -8.54
N ASP A 35 -6.75 4.91 -7.41
CA ASP A 35 -8.06 5.25 -6.84
C ASP A 35 -8.00 6.60 -6.13
N GLY A 36 -8.32 7.67 -6.87
CA GLY A 36 -8.28 9.05 -6.35
C GLY A 36 -6.85 9.60 -6.19
N VAL A 37 -5.84 8.89 -6.70
CA VAL A 37 -4.43 9.29 -6.74
C VAL A 37 -3.81 8.89 -8.07
N GLU A 38 -2.69 9.52 -8.45
CA GLU A 38 -1.89 9.02 -9.57
C GLU A 38 -1.28 7.66 -9.18
N ILE A 39 -1.26 6.73 -10.13
CA ILE A 39 -0.63 5.42 -9.94
C ILE A 39 0.86 5.62 -9.69
N ASP A 40 1.35 5.08 -8.59
CA ASP A 40 2.77 5.07 -8.26
C ASP A 40 3.11 3.77 -7.54
N ASP A 41 3.61 2.80 -8.30
CA ASP A 41 3.99 1.48 -7.81
C ASP A 41 5.09 1.55 -6.74
N SER A 42 5.95 2.57 -6.78
CA SER A 42 7.03 2.74 -5.80
C SER A 42 6.46 3.18 -4.45
N VAL A 43 5.52 4.13 -4.47
CA VAL A 43 4.81 4.57 -3.26
C VAL A 43 3.92 3.45 -2.73
N ALA A 44 3.20 2.74 -3.61
CA ALA A 44 2.39 1.59 -3.24
C ALA A 44 3.23 0.52 -2.53
N PHE A 45 4.37 0.15 -3.12
CA PHE A 45 5.29 -0.82 -2.56
C PHE A 45 5.85 -0.39 -1.20
N ALA A 46 6.23 0.89 -1.04
CA ALA A 46 6.72 1.40 0.23
C ALA A 46 5.67 1.28 1.36
N TRP A 47 4.39 1.53 1.06
CA TRP A 47 3.31 1.34 2.03
C TRP A 47 3.02 -0.13 2.33
N TYR A 48 3.07 -1.02 1.32
CA TYR A 48 2.95 -2.45 1.55
C TYR A 48 4.10 -3.01 2.40
N VAL A 49 5.33 -2.50 2.25
CA VAL A 49 6.46 -2.89 3.11
C VAL A 49 6.19 -2.53 4.56
N LYS A 50 5.79 -1.29 4.85
CA LYS A 50 5.44 -0.86 6.22
C LYS A 50 4.31 -1.72 6.82
N SER A 51 3.27 -1.97 6.02
CA SER A 51 2.14 -2.80 6.43
C SER A 51 2.57 -4.25 6.73
N ALA A 52 3.47 -4.80 5.92
CA ALA A 52 4.03 -6.13 6.11
C ALA A 52 4.89 -6.24 7.38
N GLU A 53 5.67 -5.20 7.70
CA GLU A 53 6.42 -5.07 8.96
C GLU A 53 5.47 -5.00 10.17
N GLY A 54 4.30 -4.39 10.01
CA GLY A 54 3.22 -4.36 11.00
C GLY A 54 2.44 -5.67 11.14
N GLY A 55 2.81 -6.73 10.41
CA GLY A 55 2.19 -8.06 10.51
C GLY A 55 0.98 -8.28 9.61
N ASN A 56 0.70 -7.39 8.65
CA ASN A 56 -0.38 -7.60 7.69
C ASN A 56 -0.01 -8.70 6.68
N VAL A 57 -0.72 -9.83 6.75
CA VAL A 57 -0.47 -11.02 5.92
C VAL A 57 -0.67 -10.75 4.42
N GLN A 58 -1.64 -9.90 4.06
CA GLN A 58 -1.88 -9.54 2.67
C GLN A 58 -0.73 -8.72 2.11
N ALA A 59 -0.25 -7.74 2.87
CA ALA A 59 0.90 -6.93 2.49
C ALA A 59 2.20 -7.76 2.42
N GLN A 60 2.42 -8.68 3.36
CA GLN A 60 3.53 -9.64 3.32
C GLN A 60 3.52 -10.47 2.04
N SER A 61 2.33 -10.90 1.60
CA SER A 61 2.15 -11.67 0.36
C SER A 61 2.47 -10.82 -0.87
N ASN A 62 1.99 -9.57 -0.91
CA ASN A 62 2.26 -8.64 -2.00
C ASN A 62 3.76 -8.30 -2.10
N VAL A 63 4.41 -8.04 -0.97
CA VAL A 63 5.85 -7.75 -0.91
C VAL A 63 6.67 -8.98 -1.29
N GLY A 64 6.31 -10.16 -0.78
CA GLY A 64 6.97 -11.42 -1.12
C GLY A 64 6.87 -11.74 -2.61
N ALA A 65 5.70 -11.53 -3.22
CA ALA A 65 5.51 -11.69 -4.66
C ALA A 65 6.37 -10.72 -5.47
N ALA A 66 6.42 -9.43 -5.08
CA ALA A 66 7.25 -8.44 -5.75
C ALA A 66 8.74 -8.80 -5.71
N TYR A 67 9.25 -9.24 -4.56
CA TYR A 67 10.63 -9.72 -4.44
C TYR A 67 10.89 -11.01 -5.23
N ALA A 68 9.95 -11.95 -5.22
CA ALA A 68 10.08 -13.19 -5.99
C ALA A 68 10.10 -12.93 -7.51
N MET A 69 9.26 -12.03 -8.00
CA MET A 69 9.23 -11.62 -9.40
C MET A 69 10.48 -10.83 -9.80
N GLY A 70 10.96 -9.91 -8.95
CA GLY A 70 12.21 -9.16 -9.17
C GLY A 70 13.47 -10.03 -9.08
N SER A 71 13.44 -11.10 -8.28
CA SER A 71 14.55 -12.06 -8.15
C SER A 71 14.52 -13.16 -9.21
N GLY A 72 13.35 -13.46 -9.78
CA GLY A 72 13.15 -14.44 -10.86
C GLY A 72 13.51 -13.92 -12.26
N GLY A 73 13.76 -12.62 -12.42
CA GLY A 73 14.10 -11.98 -13.69
C GLY A 73 15.59 -11.96 -14.07
N LYS A 74 16.42 -12.83 -13.47
CA LYS A 74 17.78 -13.11 -13.95
C LYS A 74 17.85 -14.54 -14.47
N GLN A 75 17.51 -14.72 -15.74
CA GLN A 75 17.91 -15.87 -16.56
C GLN A 75 18.53 -15.34 -17.85
#